data_AF-A0A6P7LPH1-F1
#
_entry.id   AF-A0A6P7LPH1-F1
#
_cell.length_a   1.000
_cell.length_b   1.000
_cell.length_c   1.000
_cell.angle_alpha   90.00
_cell.angle_beta   90.00
_cell.angle_gamma   90.00
#
_symmetry.space_group_name_H-M   'P 1'
#
loop_
_entity.id
_entity.type
_entity.pdbx_description
1 polymer ?
#
loop_
_entity_poly.entity_id
_entity_poly.type
_entity_poly.pdbx_seq_one_letter_code
_entity_poly.pdbx_strand_id
1 'polypeptide(L)'
;MDSSSCVDLFLRWLSCSNRPLVNLTDFSVPCVCLDLLLVHVITSPTLLLLLLSDFSSSELSQSVSGAEMSPVSPVTVLLRLTGFVLLISLALGSESSVAFPVTCATRGADLRQDGLVLLCPPDCSQAKVFGSGTYAAISSVCGAAVHRGVVGPSGGAARVDKLPGRHNYMGSYAHGIQSQALARWSSSFIVSKAVHDPLELSSGTGTGTTPLPAKKQVKKSSVKKALTGGNKDCQMDIAVVTDSSNNIGQRRFNLQKNFIAKLAAMLRVGPTGPHVGLVQASDAPRTEFLLTNYTQPKELMFAIKELAFLGGDTNTGKAIMHTAETFFTQDNGGRRGHPRVMVVLIDGWPSDDLEQAAMLARESGINVFMVSVAKPAPEELGMVQDKDFMKKVPTSLLWTEEAVLTAVCRDNGFFTYLISSWFSTTKHVKPLTQRLCSLDGLLCSKTCYNSVNIGFLIDGSSSVGEGNFRLVLEFLAGIARSFDISDVGSRIGAVQFTYDQRLEFSLSEHSDKEAAVSALRRIHYMSGGTATGQAILYTTQNLFRRTGPGRNFLIVVTDGQSYDDVRSPALAAQKQGITIFSVGVAWAPLDDLRAMASEPKESHTFFSREFTSLSELVPLLVRGICRDFTENN
;
A
#
# COMPACT_ATOMS: atom_id res chain seq x y z
N MET A 1 -29.15 14.27 -18.79
CA MET A 1 -29.06 13.15 -19.74
C MET A 1 -28.17 12.11 -19.09
N ASP A 2 -28.67 10.89 -18.87
CA ASP A 2 -27.86 9.83 -18.28
C ASP A 2 -26.76 9.36 -19.27
N SER A 3 -25.65 8.86 -18.73
CA SER A 3 -24.46 8.44 -19.49
C SER A 3 -24.78 7.42 -20.58
N SER A 4 -25.79 6.57 -20.36
CA SER A 4 -26.29 5.60 -21.34
C SER A 4 -26.87 6.25 -22.60
N SER A 5 -27.44 7.45 -22.50
CA SER A 5 -28.01 8.16 -23.67
C SER A 5 -26.96 8.86 -24.54
N CYS A 6 -25.82 9.34 -24.01
CA CYS A 6 -24.76 9.90 -24.87
C CYS A 6 -24.05 8.76 -25.66
N VAL A 7 -23.94 7.54 -25.10
CA VAL A 7 -23.31 6.38 -25.78
C VAL A 7 -24.19 5.86 -26.93
N ASP A 8 -25.51 5.79 -26.74
CA ASP A 8 -26.44 5.41 -27.82
C ASP A 8 -26.48 6.45 -28.96
N LEU A 9 -26.35 7.75 -28.64
CA LEU A 9 -26.23 8.83 -29.63
C LEU A 9 -24.90 8.75 -30.40
N PHE A 10 -23.81 8.37 -29.74
CA PHE A 10 -22.49 8.20 -30.36
C PHE A 10 -22.42 6.97 -31.27
N LEU A 11 -23.03 5.84 -30.87
CA LEU A 11 -23.14 4.64 -31.71
C LEU A 11 -24.05 4.86 -32.92
N ARG A 12 -25.15 5.64 -32.77
CA ARG A 12 -26.01 6.05 -33.89
C ARG A 12 -25.30 7.00 -34.86
N TRP A 13 -24.40 7.86 -34.37
CA TRP A 13 -23.58 8.74 -35.21
C TRP A 13 -22.54 7.95 -36.03
N LEU A 14 -21.85 6.98 -35.40
CA LEU A 14 -20.92 6.07 -36.08
C LEU A 14 -21.59 5.23 -37.16
N SER A 15 -22.84 4.77 -36.93
CA SER A 15 -23.60 4.00 -37.92
C SER A 15 -24.07 4.82 -39.14
N CYS A 16 -24.03 6.16 -39.07
CA CYS A 16 -24.44 7.06 -40.16
C CYS A 16 -23.27 7.55 -41.03
N SER A 17 -22.01 7.35 -40.62
CA SER A 17 -20.83 7.94 -41.30
C SER A 17 -20.37 7.20 -42.57
N ASN A 18 -21.13 6.20 -43.07
CA ASN A 18 -20.73 5.40 -44.23
C ASN A 18 -21.56 5.67 -45.51
N ARG A 19 -22.00 6.92 -45.73
CA ARG A 19 -22.63 7.36 -47.01
C ARG A 19 -22.05 8.69 -47.51
N PRO A 20 -21.99 8.92 -48.84
CA PRO A 20 -21.37 10.11 -49.40
C PRO A 20 -22.24 11.36 -49.21
N LEU A 21 -21.55 12.49 -49.12
CA LEU A 21 -22.01 13.85 -48.83
C LEU A 21 -23.28 14.28 -49.58
N VAL A 22 -24.39 14.47 -48.84
CA VAL A 22 -25.41 15.49 -49.15
C VAL A 22 -25.98 16.05 -47.83
N ASN A 23 -25.85 17.38 -47.66
CA ASN A 23 -26.50 18.29 -46.69
C ASN A 23 -26.94 17.75 -45.32
N LEU A 24 -26.19 18.15 -44.29
CA LEU A 24 -26.58 18.08 -42.87
C LEU A 24 -26.52 19.48 -42.26
N THR A 25 -27.66 20.20 -42.28
CA THR A 25 -27.88 21.41 -41.47
C THR A 25 -28.87 21.18 -40.33
N ASP A 26 -28.99 19.94 -39.83
CA ASP A 26 -29.88 19.61 -38.71
C ASP A 26 -29.33 18.46 -37.87
N PHE A 27 -28.29 18.70 -37.07
CA PHE A 27 -28.00 17.90 -35.87
C PHE A 27 -27.27 18.78 -34.85
N SER A 28 -28.01 19.33 -33.90
CA SER A 28 -27.47 20.02 -32.72
C SER A 28 -27.28 19.01 -31.59
N VAL A 29 -26.02 18.65 -31.32
CA VAL A 29 -25.64 17.94 -30.08
C VAL A 29 -25.30 19.01 -29.03
N PRO A 30 -25.91 19.01 -27.84
CA PRO A 30 -25.60 20.01 -26.80
C PRO A 30 -24.17 19.81 -26.29
N CYS A 31 -23.45 20.92 -26.09
CA CYS A 31 -22.02 20.99 -25.70
C CYS A 31 -21.63 20.13 -24.48
N VAL A 32 -22.60 19.69 -23.66
CA VAL A 32 -22.38 18.89 -22.45
C VAL A 32 -21.87 17.47 -22.75
N CYS A 33 -22.16 16.84 -23.92
CA CYS A 33 -21.57 15.53 -24.24
C CYS A 33 -20.11 15.64 -24.77
N LEU A 34 -19.64 16.81 -25.23
CA LEU A 34 -18.27 16.99 -25.76
C LEU A 34 -17.24 17.11 -24.63
N ASP A 35 -17.61 17.79 -23.53
CA ASP A 35 -16.73 17.96 -22.36
C ASP A 35 -16.53 16.65 -21.58
N LEU A 36 -17.55 15.77 -21.53
CA LEU A 36 -17.45 14.46 -20.87
C LEU A 36 -16.59 13.45 -21.65
N LEU A 37 -16.57 13.53 -22.99
CA LEU A 37 -15.70 12.69 -23.82
C LEU A 37 -14.23 13.12 -23.72
N LEU A 38 -13.96 14.44 -23.66
CA LEU A 38 -12.61 14.98 -23.55
C LEU A 38 -11.95 14.60 -22.20
N VAL A 39 -12.73 14.59 -21.11
CA VAL A 39 -12.25 14.21 -19.78
C VAL A 39 -11.91 12.71 -19.69
N HIS A 40 -12.58 11.84 -20.45
CA HIS A 40 -12.28 10.40 -20.47
C HIS A 40 -11.06 10.03 -21.34
N VAL A 41 -10.77 10.78 -22.40
CA VAL A 41 -9.60 10.54 -23.27
C VAL A 41 -8.29 11.03 -22.62
N ILE A 42 -8.34 12.10 -21.80
CA ILE A 42 -7.15 12.70 -21.19
C ILE A 42 -6.70 11.95 -19.91
N THR A 43 -7.57 11.14 -19.30
CA THR A 43 -7.28 10.48 -18.01
C THR A 43 -6.84 9.02 -18.11
N SER A 44 -6.77 8.43 -19.32
CA SER A 44 -6.36 7.02 -19.54
C SER A 44 -5.25 6.90 -20.60
N PRO A 45 -3.98 6.66 -20.22
CA PRO A 45 -2.87 6.49 -21.17
C PRO A 45 -3.03 5.25 -22.07
N THR A 46 -3.87 4.29 -21.67
CA THR A 46 -4.24 3.10 -22.45
C THR A 46 -5.14 3.40 -23.64
N LEU A 47 -5.99 4.42 -23.59
CA LEU A 47 -6.91 4.77 -24.69
C LEU A 47 -6.20 5.56 -25.80
N LEU A 48 -5.19 6.36 -25.43
CA LEU A 48 -4.34 7.09 -26.38
C LEU A 48 -3.42 6.15 -27.18
N LEU A 49 -2.99 5.04 -26.56
CA LEU A 49 -2.21 3.99 -27.22
C LEU A 49 -3.06 3.13 -28.17
N LEU A 50 -4.33 2.84 -27.82
CA LEU A 50 -5.28 2.14 -28.70
C LEU A 50 -5.62 2.97 -29.96
N LEU A 51 -5.80 4.28 -29.81
CA LEU A 51 -6.06 5.19 -30.94
C LEU A 51 -4.84 5.37 -31.87
N LEU A 52 -3.63 5.13 -31.37
CA LEU A 52 -2.40 5.19 -32.17
C LEU A 52 -1.98 3.83 -32.75
N SER A 53 -2.47 2.71 -32.19
CA SER A 53 -2.18 1.36 -32.71
C SER A 53 -3.12 0.90 -33.84
N ASP A 54 -4.30 1.50 -33.98
CA ASP A 54 -5.24 1.15 -35.06
C ASP A 54 -4.86 1.76 -36.44
N PHE A 55 -3.77 2.52 -36.53
CA PHE A 55 -3.31 3.11 -37.80
C PHE A 55 -2.24 2.30 -38.54
N SER A 56 -1.86 1.12 -38.04
CA SER A 56 -0.93 0.24 -38.73
C SER A 56 -1.30 -1.22 -38.48
N SER A 57 -2.22 -1.76 -39.30
CA SER A 57 -2.32 -3.18 -39.74
C SER A 57 -3.76 -3.52 -40.16
N SER A 58 -4.08 -3.47 -41.45
CA SER A 58 -4.83 -4.56 -42.12
C SER A 58 -4.98 -4.30 -43.63
N GLU A 59 -4.59 -5.33 -44.37
CA GLU A 59 -4.57 -5.52 -45.82
C GLU A 59 -5.97 -5.48 -46.46
N LEU A 60 -6.11 -4.83 -47.62
CA LEU A 60 -6.12 -5.46 -48.95
C LEU A 60 -7.13 -6.62 -49.10
N SER A 61 -8.32 -6.30 -49.63
CA SER A 61 -8.85 -6.95 -50.84
C SER A 61 -10.12 -6.27 -51.37
N GLN A 62 -10.22 -6.23 -52.71
CA GLN A 62 -11.39 -5.93 -53.55
C GLN A 62 -11.66 -4.47 -54.02
N SER A 63 -11.01 -4.17 -55.17
CA SER A 63 -11.64 -3.87 -56.47
C SER A 63 -12.30 -2.50 -56.79
N VAL A 64 -11.74 -1.90 -57.86
CA VAL A 64 -12.33 -1.07 -58.94
C VAL A 64 -12.26 0.47 -58.87
N SER A 65 -11.48 0.98 -59.83
CA SER A 65 -11.54 2.24 -60.61
C SER A 65 -11.30 3.61 -59.96
N GLY A 66 -10.12 4.17 -60.28
CA GLY A 66 -10.03 5.35 -61.17
C GLY A 66 -10.04 6.74 -60.52
N ALA A 67 -8.87 7.37 -60.43
CA ALA A 67 -8.55 8.72 -60.94
C ALA A 67 -7.20 9.21 -60.39
N GLU A 68 -6.32 9.63 -61.29
CA GLU A 68 -5.04 10.31 -61.00
C GLU A 68 -5.24 11.71 -60.42
N MET A 69 -4.41 12.11 -59.44
CA MET A 69 -3.93 13.49 -59.32
C MET A 69 -2.58 13.57 -58.58
N SER A 70 -1.73 14.48 -59.05
CA SER A 70 -0.27 14.66 -58.83
C SER A 70 0.16 15.21 -57.44
N PRO A 71 1.45 15.08 -57.05
CA PRO A 71 1.90 15.30 -55.67
C PRO A 71 2.32 16.75 -55.37
N VAL A 72 2.02 17.21 -54.14
CA VAL A 72 2.49 18.50 -53.59
C VAL A 72 3.72 18.28 -52.70
N SER A 73 4.72 19.15 -52.83
CA SER A 73 6.09 19.05 -52.28
C SER A 73 6.19 19.16 -50.74
N PRO A 74 7.20 18.52 -50.09
CA PRO A 74 7.32 18.40 -48.62
C PRO A 74 7.54 19.71 -47.85
N VAL A 75 7.79 20.83 -48.53
CA VAL A 75 8.16 22.11 -47.89
C VAL A 75 6.95 22.84 -47.30
N THR A 76 5.74 22.57 -47.80
CA THR A 76 4.51 23.24 -47.32
C THR A 76 3.99 22.66 -46.01
N VAL A 77 4.35 21.42 -45.67
CA VAL A 77 3.94 20.76 -44.41
C VAL A 77 4.76 21.28 -43.22
N LEU A 78 6.03 21.63 -43.43
CA LEU A 78 6.92 22.07 -42.36
C LEU A 78 6.61 23.50 -41.86
N LEU A 79 6.10 24.39 -42.72
CA LEU A 79 5.69 25.74 -42.32
C LEU A 79 4.35 25.81 -41.56
N ARG A 80 3.48 24.79 -41.69
CA ARG A 80 2.20 24.74 -40.95
C ARG A 80 2.32 24.15 -39.56
N LEU A 81 3.33 23.31 -39.32
CA LEU A 81 3.61 22.72 -38.00
C LEU A 81 4.31 23.72 -37.04
N THR A 82 5.19 24.60 -37.55
CA THR A 82 5.84 25.62 -36.70
C THR A 82 4.91 26.79 -36.35
N GLY A 83 3.97 27.13 -37.24
CA GLY A 83 2.95 28.16 -36.97
C GLY A 83 1.90 27.75 -35.92
N PHE A 84 1.56 26.46 -35.83
CA PHE A 84 0.59 25.96 -34.84
C PHE A 84 1.18 25.82 -33.43
N VAL A 85 2.49 25.53 -33.33
CA VAL A 85 3.20 25.44 -32.05
C VAL A 85 3.43 26.84 -31.43
N LEU A 86 3.57 27.89 -32.24
CA LEU A 86 3.76 29.26 -31.74
C LEU A 86 2.45 29.93 -31.27
N LEU A 87 1.29 29.52 -31.80
CA LEU A 87 -0.03 30.05 -31.39
C LEU A 87 -0.61 29.35 -30.14
N ILE A 88 -0.17 28.13 -29.81
CA ILE A 88 -0.55 27.44 -28.56
C ILE A 88 0.27 27.96 -27.37
N SER A 89 1.42 28.59 -27.62
CA SER A 89 2.31 29.13 -26.57
C SER A 89 1.85 30.49 -25.99
N LEU A 90 0.76 31.08 -26.48
CA LEU A 90 0.27 32.41 -26.05
C LEU A 90 -1.15 32.39 -25.44
N ALA A 91 -1.77 31.22 -25.24
CA ALA A 91 -3.13 31.10 -24.69
C ALA A 91 -3.27 30.17 -23.47
N LEU A 92 -2.16 29.84 -22.80
CA LEU A 92 -2.15 29.16 -21.49
C LEU A 92 -1.39 30.03 -20.48
N GLY A 93 -2.02 31.15 -20.13
CA GLY A 93 -1.50 32.13 -19.19
C GLY A 93 -2.61 32.66 -18.29
N SER A 94 -3.33 31.77 -17.61
CA SER A 94 -4.13 32.11 -16.44
C SER A 94 -4.15 30.93 -15.47
N GLU A 95 -3.11 30.84 -14.64
CA GLU A 95 -3.13 30.03 -13.43
C GLU A 95 -4.23 30.59 -12.51
N SER A 96 -5.41 30.00 -12.57
CA SER A 96 -6.45 30.19 -11.56
C SER A 96 -5.99 29.47 -10.29
N SER A 97 -5.18 30.19 -9.50
CA SER A 97 -4.68 29.71 -8.21
C SER A 97 -5.82 29.69 -7.19
N VAL A 98 -6.38 28.49 -6.97
CA VAL A 98 -7.34 28.26 -5.90
C VAL A 98 -6.67 28.60 -4.56
N ALA A 99 -7.26 29.51 -3.78
CA ALA A 99 -6.68 29.95 -2.51
C ALA A 99 -6.78 28.84 -1.44
N PHE A 100 -5.65 28.46 -0.82
CA PHE A 100 -5.61 27.37 0.16
C PHE A 100 -5.70 27.89 1.60
N PRO A 101 -6.64 27.40 2.43
CA PRO A 101 -6.76 27.82 3.82
C PRO A 101 -5.59 27.32 4.67
N VAL A 102 -5.02 28.21 5.49
CA VAL A 102 -3.87 27.91 6.36
C VAL A 102 -4.15 28.37 7.80
N THR A 103 -3.28 27.98 8.73
CA THR A 103 -3.33 28.47 10.12
C THR A 103 -2.26 29.54 10.37
N CYS A 104 -2.40 30.36 11.42
CA CYS A 104 -1.37 31.32 11.83
C CYS A 104 -0.02 30.67 12.20
N ALA A 105 0.01 29.36 12.44
CA ALA A 105 1.23 28.60 12.74
C ALA A 105 1.96 28.10 11.47
N THR A 106 1.33 28.19 10.30
CA THR A 106 1.91 27.73 9.02
C THR A 106 3.11 28.58 8.66
N ARG A 107 4.27 27.95 8.45
CA ARG A 107 5.53 28.63 8.12
C ARG A 107 5.82 28.54 6.63
N GLY A 108 6.66 29.44 6.13
CA GLY A 108 7.10 29.40 4.72
C GLY A 108 7.79 28.07 4.36
N ALA A 109 8.41 27.40 5.33
CA ALA A 109 9.05 26.09 5.19
C ALA A 109 8.04 24.94 5.06
N ASP A 110 6.80 25.13 5.51
CA ASP A 110 5.75 24.11 5.45
C ASP A 110 5.02 24.11 4.09
N LEU A 111 5.18 25.18 3.30
CA LEU A 111 4.64 25.29 1.95
C LEU A 111 5.45 24.40 1.00
N ARG A 112 4.80 23.69 0.07
CA ARG A 112 5.47 22.77 -0.88
C ARG A 112 5.71 23.40 -2.25
N GLN A 113 4.71 24.11 -2.77
CA GLN A 113 4.74 24.76 -4.09
C GLN A 113 5.21 26.23 -3.98
N ASP A 114 5.64 26.79 -5.12
CA ASP A 114 5.96 28.21 -5.29
C ASP A 114 4.75 28.95 -5.90
N GLY A 115 4.65 30.27 -5.70
CA GLY A 115 3.58 31.10 -6.28
C GLY A 115 2.17 30.86 -5.72
N LEU A 116 2.06 30.27 -4.53
CA LEU A 116 0.79 29.83 -3.94
C LEU A 116 -0.03 31.00 -3.38
N VAL A 117 -1.35 31.01 -3.63
CA VAL A 117 -2.30 31.90 -2.95
C VAL A 117 -2.85 31.20 -1.71
N LEU A 118 -2.69 31.83 -0.55
CA LEU A 118 -3.10 31.31 0.75
C LEU A 118 -4.19 32.17 1.37
N LEU A 119 -5.13 31.54 2.07
CA LEU A 119 -6.16 32.21 2.85
C LEU A 119 -5.81 32.19 4.34
N CYS A 120 -5.42 33.35 4.86
CA CYS A 120 -5.04 33.53 6.26
C CYS A 120 -6.26 33.80 7.15
N PRO A 121 -6.36 33.16 8.34
CA PRO A 121 -7.42 33.41 9.30
C PRO A 121 -7.22 34.75 10.02
N PRO A 122 -8.26 35.29 10.69
CA PRO A 122 -8.11 36.47 11.54
C PRO A 122 -7.14 36.25 12.71
N ASP A 123 -6.65 37.35 13.29
CA ASP A 123 -5.87 37.41 14.54
C ASP A 123 -4.50 36.69 14.54
N CYS A 124 -3.77 36.69 13.41
CA CYS A 124 -2.40 36.14 13.36
C CYS A 124 -1.31 37.08 13.92
N SER A 125 -1.63 38.00 14.83
CA SER A 125 -0.71 39.04 15.28
C SER A 125 0.38 38.58 16.26
N GLN A 126 0.16 37.44 16.93
CA GLN A 126 1.12 36.87 17.89
C GLN A 126 2.12 35.88 17.24
N ALA A 127 2.11 35.75 15.92
CA ALA A 127 2.93 34.76 15.23
C ALA A 127 4.41 35.18 15.13
N LYS A 128 5.32 34.20 15.15
CA LYS A 128 6.77 34.46 15.06
C LYS A 128 7.15 34.81 13.62
N VAL A 129 7.73 36.00 13.43
CA VAL A 129 8.19 36.51 12.12
C VAL A 129 9.66 36.90 12.21
N PHE A 130 10.46 36.42 11.25
CA PHE A 130 11.89 36.70 11.14
C PHE A 130 12.22 37.31 9.77
N GLY A 131 12.73 38.55 9.77
CA GLY A 131 12.99 39.33 8.56
C GLY A 131 11.91 40.36 8.23
N SER A 132 12.22 41.22 7.24
CA SER A 132 11.37 42.32 6.80
C SER A 132 11.36 42.38 5.28
N GLY A 133 10.17 42.31 4.68
CA GLY A 133 9.97 42.20 3.23
C GLY A 133 10.33 40.82 2.68
N THR A 134 11.56 40.37 2.90
CA THR A 134 11.97 38.98 2.71
C THR A 134 12.06 38.29 4.08
N TYR A 135 11.28 37.24 4.25
CA TYR A 135 11.14 36.53 5.52
C TYR A 135 11.86 35.19 5.45
N ALA A 136 12.52 34.79 6.54
CA ALA A 136 13.09 33.46 6.64
C ALA A 136 11.96 32.42 6.63
N ALA A 137 12.14 31.26 5.99
CA ALA A 137 11.08 30.25 5.85
C ALA A 137 10.55 29.69 7.19
N ILE A 138 11.27 29.88 8.30
CA ILE A 138 10.75 29.57 9.65
C ILE A 138 9.66 30.54 10.14
N SER A 139 9.49 31.68 9.50
CA SER A 139 8.48 32.68 9.84
C SER A 139 7.08 32.18 9.53
N SER A 140 6.11 32.55 10.37
CA SER A 140 4.69 32.41 10.06
C SER A 140 4.35 33.19 8.79
N VAL A 141 3.70 32.53 7.85
CA VAL A 141 3.32 33.11 6.56
C VAL A 141 2.26 34.19 6.76
N CYS A 142 1.23 33.89 7.56
CA CYS A 142 0.17 34.86 7.86
C CYS A 142 0.66 36.00 8.76
N GLY A 143 1.55 35.71 9.72
CA GLY A 143 2.21 36.76 10.50
C GLY A 143 3.06 37.68 9.61
N ALA A 144 3.80 37.10 8.65
CA ALA A 144 4.58 37.86 7.67
C ALA A 144 3.69 38.65 6.69
N ALA A 145 2.53 38.11 6.32
CA ALA A 145 1.53 38.79 5.49
C ALA A 145 0.94 40.02 6.20
N VAL A 146 0.63 39.90 7.49
CA VAL A 146 0.19 41.02 8.34
C VAL A 146 1.33 42.03 8.51
N HIS A 147 2.54 41.59 8.88
CA HIS A 147 3.71 42.46 9.00
C HIS A 147 4.01 43.24 7.70
N ARG A 148 3.81 42.63 6.52
CA ARG A 148 3.98 43.27 5.21
C ARG A 148 2.83 44.22 4.83
N GLY A 149 1.69 44.17 5.53
CA GLY A 149 0.48 44.92 5.20
C GLY A 149 -0.28 44.34 3.99
N VAL A 150 -0.04 43.08 3.65
CA VAL A 150 -0.77 42.38 2.57
C VAL A 150 -2.15 41.92 3.06
N VAL A 151 -2.23 41.49 4.32
CA VAL A 151 -3.46 41.02 4.97
C VAL A 151 -3.69 41.81 6.26
N GLY A 152 -4.94 42.20 6.52
CA GLY A 152 -5.33 42.93 7.74
C GLY A 152 -5.59 42.00 8.94
N PRO A 153 -5.99 42.57 10.10
CA PRO A 153 -6.30 41.80 11.32
C PRO A 153 -7.43 40.77 11.12
N SER A 154 -8.34 41.02 10.17
CA SER A 154 -9.47 40.16 9.83
C SER A 154 -9.10 38.90 9.01
N GLY A 155 -7.83 38.73 8.63
CA GLY A 155 -7.43 37.68 7.68
C GLY A 155 -7.71 38.07 6.23
N GLY A 156 -7.36 37.19 5.29
CA GLY A 156 -7.43 37.48 3.85
C GLY A 156 -6.45 36.69 3.00
N ALA A 157 -6.53 36.86 1.67
CA ALA A 157 -5.71 36.15 0.72
C ALA A 157 -4.31 36.79 0.56
N ALA A 158 -3.27 35.98 0.52
CA ALA A 158 -1.89 36.40 0.31
C ALA A 158 -1.17 35.44 -0.64
N ARG A 159 -0.47 35.98 -1.65
CA ARG A 159 0.40 35.18 -2.51
C ARG A 159 1.79 35.07 -1.89
N VAL A 160 2.37 33.87 -1.94
CA VAL A 160 3.67 33.57 -1.35
C VAL A 160 4.60 33.03 -2.42
N ASP A 161 5.72 33.73 -2.59
CA ASP A 161 6.79 33.33 -3.50
C ASP A 161 8.01 32.91 -2.69
N LYS A 162 8.51 31.71 -2.94
CA LYS A 162 9.68 31.15 -2.28
C LYS A 162 10.95 31.70 -2.92
N LEU A 163 11.95 31.93 -2.08
CA LEU A 163 13.27 32.42 -2.49
C LEU A 163 14.38 31.59 -1.83
N PRO A 164 15.60 31.60 -2.39
CA PRO A 164 16.78 31.08 -1.71
C PRO A 164 16.99 31.73 -0.33
N GLY A 165 17.66 31.01 0.56
CA GLY A 165 18.03 31.50 1.89
C GLY A 165 18.97 32.71 1.86
N ARG A 166 18.98 33.50 2.93
CA ARG A 166 19.89 34.65 3.09
C ARG A 166 20.77 34.49 4.33
N HIS A 167 21.92 35.17 4.29
CA HIS A 167 22.90 35.26 5.36
C HIS A 167 22.67 36.44 6.31
N ASN A 168 21.55 37.15 6.19
CA ASN A 168 21.09 38.13 7.17
C ASN A 168 19.61 38.50 6.90
N TYR A 169 18.77 38.49 7.93
CA TYR A 169 17.40 38.99 7.90
C TYR A 169 17.26 40.10 8.93
N MET A 170 16.91 41.30 8.50
CA MET A 170 16.68 42.44 9.38
C MET A 170 15.29 42.36 10.00
N GLY A 171 15.20 42.50 11.32
CA GLY A 171 13.92 42.66 12.03
C GLY A 171 13.43 44.11 11.95
N SER A 172 12.11 44.30 11.97
CA SER A 172 11.44 45.61 11.99
C SER A 172 10.10 45.52 12.72
N TYR A 173 9.53 46.67 13.07
CA TYR A 173 8.15 46.76 13.54
C TYR A 173 7.26 47.31 12.42
N ALA A 174 6.25 46.56 12.01
CA ALA A 174 5.30 47.00 10.98
C ALA A 174 3.92 46.35 11.19
N HIS A 175 2.86 47.13 10.95
CA HIS A 175 1.46 46.68 11.01
C HIS A 175 1.09 45.88 12.28
N GLY A 176 1.61 46.32 13.43
CA GLY A 176 1.35 45.68 14.74
C GLY A 176 2.19 44.43 15.04
N ILE A 177 3.11 44.04 14.15
CA ILE A 177 3.97 42.86 14.31
C ILE A 177 5.41 43.32 14.51
N GLN A 178 6.06 42.81 15.56
CA GLN A 178 7.50 42.93 15.74
C GLN A 178 8.19 41.71 15.11
N SER A 179 8.84 41.89 13.96
CA SER A 179 9.72 40.86 13.40
C SER A 179 11.11 40.90 14.05
N GLN A 180 11.73 39.73 14.14
CA GLN A 180 13.05 39.55 14.74
C GLN A 180 14.13 39.43 13.66
N ALA A 181 15.34 39.89 13.98
CA ALA A 181 16.49 39.66 13.13
C ALA A 181 16.93 38.19 13.19
N LEU A 182 17.47 37.65 12.09
CA LEU A 182 17.96 36.28 12.02
C LEU A 182 19.24 36.21 11.19
N ALA A 183 20.28 35.57 11.73
CA ALA A 183 21.60 35.54 11.13
C ALA A 183 21.65 34.74 9.82
N ARG A 184 21.16 33.51 9.75
CA ARG A 184 21.18 32.71 8.51
C ARG A 184 20.02 31.72 8.47
N TRP A 185 19.42 31.54 7.30
CA TRP A 185 18.44 30.48 7.06
C TRP A 185 18.59 29.90 5.65
N SER A 186 18.21 28.64 5.45
CA SER A 186 18.40 27.90 4.19
C SER A 186 17.42 28.27 3.09
N SER A 187 16.29 28.90 3.42
CA SER A 187 15.25 29.34 2.48
C SER A 187 14.51 30.59 2.95
N SER A 188 13.96 31.35 2.02
CA SER A 188 13.20 32.56 2.31
C SER A 188 11.87 32.56 1.57
N PHE A 189 11.02 33.52 1.86
CA PHE A 189 9.85 33.83 1.05
C PHE A 189 9.54 35.32 1.08
N ILE A 190 8.77 35.77 0.11
CA ILE A 190 8.13 37.09 0.09
C ILE A 190 6.61 36.91 0.03
N VAL A 191 5.88 37.92 0.48
CA VAL A 191 4.42 37.93 0.46
C VAL A 191 3.95 39.12 -0.37
N SER A 192 3.04 38.88 -1.30
CA SER A 192 2.44 39.86 -2.21
C SER A 192 0.91 39.76 -2.20
N LYS A 193 0.22 40.83 -2.64
CA LYS A 193 -1.25 40.81 -2.75
C LYS A 193 -1.66 39.78 -3.80
N ALA A 194 -2.62 38.93 -3.48
CA ALA A 194 -3.27 38.06 -4.46
C ALA A 194 -4.09 38.94 -5.41
N VAL A 195 -3.84 38.86 -6.71
CA VAL A 195 -4.62 39.59 -7.72
C VAL A 195 -5.87 38.76 -8.00
N HIS A 196 -7.04 39.28 -7.63
CA HIS A 196 -8.33 38.83 -8.16
C HIS A 196 -9.09 40.06 -8.65
N ASP A 197 -9.58 40.00 -9.90
CA ASP A 197 -10.61 40.90 -10.38
C ASP A 197 -11.91 40.70 -9.59
N PRO A 198 -12.68 41.76 -9.29
CA PRO A 198 -13.71 41.73 -8.27
C PRO A 198 -15.05 41.21 -8.80
N LEU A 199 -15.69 40.31 -8.04
CA LEU A 199 -17.14 40.13 -8.07
C LEU A 199 -17.67 40.00 -6.63
N GLU A 200 -18.50 40.97 -6.27
CA GLU A 200 -19.26 41.06 -5.02
C GLU A 200 -20.36 39.99 -4.94
N LEU A 201 -20.77 39.62 -3.71
CA LEU A 201 -22.15 39.85 -3.25
C LEU A 201 -22.33 39.68 -1.74
N SER A 202 -22.68 40.81 -1.12
CA SER A 202 -23.68 41.04 -0.05
C SER A 202 -23.68 40.24 1.25
N SER A 203 -23.41 41.04 2.29
CA SER A 203 -23.78 40.95 3.71
C SER A 203 -25.24 40.62 4.02
N GLY A 204 -25.45 39.95 5.16
CA GLY A 204 -26.68 39.96 5.93
C GLY A 204 -26.42 39.76 7.42
N THR A 205 -26.68 40.80 8.21
CA THR A 205 -26.30 41.03 9.61
C THR A 205 -27.42 40.68 10.59
N GLY A 206 -27.08 40.39 11.85
CA GLY A 206 -27.90 40.69 13.05
C GLY A 206 -28.17 39.49 13.99
N THR A 207 -27.41 39.28 15.08
CA THR A 207 -27.67 39.73 16.49
C THR A 207 -29.01 39.24 17.08
N GLY A 208 -29.14 38.65 18.28
CA GLY A 208 -28.27 38.34 19.41
C GLY A 208 -29.15 37.98 20.63
N THR A 209 -28.52 37.49 21.71
CA THR A 209 -28.96 37.35 23.13
C THR A 209 -29.24 35.95 23.73
N THR A 210 -28.46 35.68 24.78
CA THR A 210 -28.39 34.69 25.89
C THR A 210 -29.67 34.55 26.75
N PRO A 211 -29.77 33.71 27.83
CA PRO A 211 -28.91 32.61 28.36
C PRO A 211 -29.65 31.31 28.83
N LEU A 212 -28.84 30.28 29.20
CA LEU A 212 -29.04 29.05 30.04
C LEU A 212 -30.23 29.01 31.05
N PRO A 213 -30.80 27.83 31.44
CA PRO A 213 -30.12 26.90 32.37
C PRO A 213 -30.42 25.37 32.36
N ALA A 214 -29.38 24.60 32.73
CA ALA A 214 -29.27 23.47 33.68
C ALA A 214 -30.22 22.23 33.72
N LYS A 215 -29.55 21.09 34.04
CA LYS A 215 -29.98 19.78 34.62
C LYS A 215 -29.99 18.63 33.59
N LYS A 216 -29.47 17.41 33.85
CA LYS A 216 -29.07 16.71 35.08
C LYS A 216 -28.14 15.54 34.70
N GLN A 217 -27.13 15.29 35.54
CA GLN A 217 -26.29 14.09 35.50
C GLN A 217 -27.05 12.83 35.94
N VAL A 218 -26.66 11.68 35.39
CA VAL A 218 -26.76 10.39 36.08
C VAL A 218 -25.37 9.74 36.11
N LYS A 219 -24.86 9.58 37.33
CA LYS A 219 -23.65 8.82 37.67
C LYS A 219 -23.93 7.31 37.57
N LYS A 220 -22.99 6.54 37.02
CA LYS A 220 -22.76 5.15 37.45
C LYS A 220 -21.32 4.99 37.91
N SER A 221 -21.21 4.36 39.07
CA SER A 221 -20.07 4.26 39.97
C SER A 221 -18.95 3.39 39.43
N SER A 222 -17.73 3.86 39.70
CA SER A 222 -16.46 3.17 39.63
C SER A 222 -16.44 1.88 40.45
N VAL A 223 -16.05 0.76 39.83
CA VAL A 223 -15.42 -0.37 40.52
C VAL A 223 -13.98 -0.45 40.01
N LYS A 224 -13.03 -0.18 40.90
CA LYS A 224 -11.60 -0.45 40.69
C LYS A 224 -11.42 -1.96 40.61
N LYS A 225 -11.13 -2.49 39.43
CA LYS A 225 -10.63 -3.87 39.26
C LYS A 225 -9.14 -3.79 38.93
N ALA A 226 -8.34 -4.52 39.69
CA ALA A 226 -6.90 -4.63 39.51
C ALA A 226 -6.55 -4.98 38.05
N LEU A 227 -5.49 -4.32 37.55
CA LEU A 227 -4.94 -4.51 36.21
C LEU A 227 -4.16 -5.83 36.14
N THR A 228 -4.87 -6.95 36.03
CA THR A 228 -4.31 -8.28 35.76
C THR A 228 -5.04 -8.93 34.58
N GLY A 229 -4.87 -8.32 33.41
CA GLY A 229 -5.39 -8.85 32.15
C GLY A 229 -4.68 -8.17 30.99
N GLY A 230 -3.93 -8.95 30.21
CA GLY A 230 -3.23 -8.46 29.02
C GLY A 230 -4.22 -7.95 27.96
N ASN A 231 -3.71 -7.20 26.97
CA ASN A 231 -4.54 -6.76 25.86
C ASN A 231 -4.97 -7.97 25.01
N LYS A 232 -6.22 -8.44 25.18
CA LYS A 232 -6.74 -9.61 24.47
C LYS A 232 -6.81 -9.42 22.95
N ASP A 233 -6.84 -8.16 22.51
CA ASP A 233 -6.89 -7.78 21.09
C ASP A 233 -5.48 -7.68 20.46
N CYS A 234 -4.41 -7.92 21.23
CA CYS A 234 -3.02 -7.84 20.78
C CYS A 234 -2.24 -9.09 21.24
N GLN A 235 -2.61 -10.25 20.70
CA GLN A 235 -1.95 -11.53 20.98
C GLN A 235 -0.88 -11.81 19.92
N MET A 236 0.38 -11.61 20.29
CA MET A 236 1.53 -11.78 19.41
C MET A 236 2.82 -11.94 20.22
N ASP A 237 3.87 -12.41 19.57
CA ASP A 237 5.18 -12.55 20.17
C ASP A 237 6.12 -11.49 19.60
N ILE A 238 6.69 -10.67 20.48
CA ILE A 238 7.46 -9.48 20.11
C ILE A 238 8.90 -9.64 20.58
N ALA A 239 9.84 -9.64 19.65
CA ALA A 239 11.26 -9.46 19.94
C ALA A 239 11.64 -7.99 19.73
N VAL A 240 12.20 -7.34 20.74
CA VAL A 240 12.78 -6.00 20.60
C VAL A 240 14.28 -6.16 20.37
N VAL A 241 14.75 -5.79 19.18
CA VAL A 241 16.17 -5.72 18.85
C VAL A 241 16.63 -4.28 19.08
N THR A 242 17.55 -4.06 19.99
CA THR A 242 17.98 -2.72 20.41
C THR A 242 19.47 -2.51 20.18
N ASP A 243 19.82 -1.41 19.53
CA ASP A 243 21.21 -1.02 19.34
C ASP A 243 21.89 -0.66 20.68
N SER A 244 22.99 -1.33 20.99
CA SER A 244 23.81 -1.08 22.18
C SER A 244 25.28 -0.78 21.82
N SER A 245 25.52 -0.34 20.58
CA SER A 245 26.85 -0.02 20.04
C SER A 245 27.46 1.26 20.62
N ASN A 246 28.75 1.49 20.34
CA ASN A 246 29.44 2.72 20.71
C ASN A 246 28.87 3.96 20.00
N ASN A 247 28.24 3.80 18.84
CA ASN A 247 27.68 4.89 18.04
C ASN A 247 26.49 5.57 18.73
N ILE A 248 25.62 4.81 19.40
CA ILE A 248 24.52 5.37 20.21
C ILE A 248 25.04 6.01 21.50
N GLY A 249 26.04 5.36 22.12
CA GLY A 249 26.61 5.76 23.40
C GLY A 249 25.64 5.62 24.58
N GLN A 250 26.20 5.65 25.80
CA GLN A 250 25.46 5.37 27.04
C GLN A 250 24.20 6.24 27.23
N ARG A 251 24.30 7.53 26.86
CA ARG A 251 23.22 8.50 27.12
C ARG A 251 21.99 8.22 26.25
N ARG A 252 22.17 7.99 24.94
CA ARG A 252 21.04 7.69 24.03
C ARG A 252 20.53 6.27 24.27
N PHE A 253 21.39 5.32 24.62
CA PHE A 253 20.99 3.98 25.06
C PHE A 253 20.03 4.05 26.26
N ASN A 254 20.31 4.89 27.26
CA ASN A 254 19.39 5.09 28.38
C ASN A 254 18.04 5.70 27.95
N LEU A 255 17.99 6.54 26.90
CA LEU A 255 16.73 7.04 26.33
C LEU A 255 15.97 5.93 25.60
N GLN A 256 16.68 5.06 24.88
CA GLN A 256 16.14 3.90 24.20
C GLN A 256 15.50 2.91 25.18
N LYS A 257 16.21 2.54 26.27
CA LYS A 257 15.65 1.70 27.36
C LYS A 257 14.37 2.28 27.94
N ASN A 258 14.34 3.60 28.18
CA ASN A 258 13.16 4.30 28.68
C ASN A 258 12.00 4.26 27.68
N PHE A 259 12.28 4.36 26.38
CA PHE A 259 11.27 4.21 25.33
C PHE A 259 10.70 2.79 25.30
N ILE A 260 11.55 1.76 25.28
CA ILE A 260 11.15 0.35 25.27
C ILE A 260 10.31 0.02 26.52
N ALA A 261 10.71 0.49 27.70
CA ALA A 261 9.95 0.28 28.93
C ALA A 261 8.54 0.88 28.86
N LYS A 262 8.39 2.07 28.25
CA LYS A 262 7.06 2.69 28.05
C LYS A 262 6.23 1.95 27.00
N LEU A 263 6.88 1.44 25.95
CA LEU A 263 6.23 0.61 24.93
C LEU A 263 5.70 -0.70 25.54
N ALA A 264 6.53 -1.41 26.30
CA ALA A 264 6.17 -2.62 27.02
C ALA A 264 4.98 -2.40 27.99
N ALA A 265 4.99 -1.26 28.71
CA ALA A 265 3.87 -0.89 29.57
C ALA A 265 2.56 -0.69 28.81
N MET A 266 2.62 -0.07 27.63
CA MET A 266 1.43 0.21 26.82
C MET A 266 0.88 -1.03 26.09
N LEU A 267 1.75 -1.98 25.74
CA LEU A 267 1.38 -3.28 25.18
C LEU A 267 0.58 -4.16 26.16
N ARG A 268 0.70 -3.89 27.47
CA ARG A 268 0.05 -4.66 28.55
C ARG A 268 0.41 -6.15 28.44
N VAL A 269 1.71 -6.42 28.45
CA VAL A 269 2.30 -7.78 28.44
C VAL A 269 1.65 -8.65 29.51
N GLY A 270 1.35 -9.90 29.16
CA GLY A 270 0.68 -10.83 30.06
C GLY A 270 0.50 -12.21 29.44
N PRO A 271 0.15 -13.22 30.24
CA PRO A 271 0.02 -14.61 29.78
C PRO A 271 -1.08 -14.81 28.71
N THR A 272 -2.06 -13.90 28.67
CA THR A 272 -3.14 -13.88 27.65
C THR A 272 -3.00 -12.71 26.69
N GLY A 273 -1.84 -12.02 26.70
CA GLY A 273 -1.57 -10.82 25.91
C GLY A 273 -0.34 -11.01 25.02
N PRO A 274 0.33 -9.92 24.62
CA PRO A 274 1.57 -10.03 23.88
C PRO A 274 2.68 -10.53 24.81
N HIS A 275 3.56 -11.38 24.29
CA HIS A 275 4.81 -11.74 24.93
C HIS A 275 5.92 -10.85 24.37
N VAL A 276 6.84 -10.41 25.22
CA VAL A 276 7.91 -9.49 24.83
C VAL A 276 9.22 -10.01 25.38
N GLY A 277 10.22 -10.14 24.50
CA GLY A 277 11.60 -10.32 24.92
C GLY A 277 12.54 -9.36 24.19
N LEU A 278 13.83 -9.42 24.51
CA LEU A 278 14.80 -8.40 24.10
C LEU A 278 16.16 -8.98 23.72
N VAL A 279 16.71 -8.47 22.61
CA VAL A 279 18.03 -8.78 22.08
C VAL A 279 18.80 -7.46 21.88
N GLN A 280 20.04 -7.39 22.37
CA GLN A 280 20.94 -6.27 22.14
C GLN A 280 21.82 -6.55 20.91
N ALA A 281 21.92 -5.56 20.02
CA ALA A 281 22.87 -5.53 18.91
C ALA A 281 24.15 -4.80 19.36
N SER A 282 25.30 -5.42 19.09
CA SER A 282 26.66 -4.90 19.37
C SER A 282 27.64 -5.58 18.41
N ASP A 283 28.88 -5.90 18.82
CA ASP A 283 29.80 -6.75 18.05
C ASP A 283 29.16 -8.11 17.72
N ALA A 284 28.50 -8.70 18.71
CA ALA A 284 27.74 -9.94 18.61
C ALA A 284 26.34 -9.74 19.22
N PRO A 285 25.31 -10.43 18.70
CA PRO A 285 23.98 -10.33 19.26
C PRO A 285 23.90 -11.02 20.63
N ARG A 286 23.23 -10.37 21.58
CA ARG A 286 23.04 -10.89 22.93
C ARG A 286 21.58 -10.88 23.33
N THR A 287 21.04 -12.07 23.58
CA THR A 287 19.68 -12.22 24.11
C THR A 287 19.68 -11.94 25.61
N GLU A 288 18.94 -10.92 26.04
CA GLU A 288 18.87 -10.52 27.45
C GLU A 288 17.76 -11.28 28.19
N PHE A 289 16.62 -11.45 27.54
CA PHE A 289 15.52 -12.28 28.04
C PHE A 289 14.58 -12.71 26.91
N LEU A 290 13.99 -13.89 27.08
CA LEU A 290 13.08 -14.52 26.12
C LEU A 290 11.63 -14.11 26.38
N LEU A 291 10.72 -14.58 25.51
CA LEU A 291 9.30 -14.23 25.48
C LEU A 291 8.55 -14.58 26.78
N THR A 292 8.98 -15.63 27.49
CA THR A 292 8.31 -16.17 28.68
C THR A 292 8.91 -15.69 30.01
N ASN A 293 10.07 -15.04 29.99
CA ASN A 293 10.77 -14.62 31.21
C ASN A 293 9.97 -13.64 32.05
N TYR A 294 9.20 -12.74 31.43
CA TYR A 294 8.43 -11.71 32.12
C TYR A 294 6.98 -11.68 31.64
N THR A 295 6.06 -12.00 32.54
CA THR A 295 4.62 -12.00 32.28
C THR A 295 3.87 -10.83 32.92
N GLN A 296 4.59 -9.95 33.63
CA GLN A 296 4.03 -8.75 34.24
C GLN A 296 4.69 -7.49 33.67
N PRO A 297 3.91 -6.46 33.28
CA PRO A 297 4.48 -5.24 32.71
C PRO A 297 5.48 -4.54 33.64
N LYS A 298 5.23 -4.57 34.95
CA LYS A 298 6.10 -3.93 35.95
C LYS A 298 7.47 -4.59 36.06
N GLU A 299 7.51 -5.92 36.04
CA GLU A 299 8.75 -6.70 36.09
C GLU A 299 9.56 -6.52 34.81
N LEU A 300 8.89 -6.61 33.66
CA LEU A 300 9.50 -6.36 32.36
C LEU A 300 10.10 -4.95 32.28
N MET A 301 9.37 -3.92 32.74
CA MET A 301 9.88 -2.55 32.79
C MET A 301 11.14 -2.41 33.67
N PHE A 302 11.20 -3.15 34.78
CA PHE A 302 12.37 -3.13 35.67
C PHE A 302 13.56 -3.81 34.98
N ALA A 303 13.36 -4.99 34.40
CA ALA A 303 14.37 -5.71 33.65
C ALA A 303 14.96 -4.87 32.51
N ILE A 304 14.11 -4.17 31.74
CA ILE A 304 14.56 -3.27 30.67
C ILE A 304 15.42 -2.12 31.21
N LYS A 305 15.13 -1.58 32.40
CA LYS A 305 15.93 -0.48 32.98
C LYS A 305 17.31 -0.92 33.42
N GLU A 306 17.44 -2.16 33.91
CA GLU A 306 18.68 -2.74 34.41
C GLU A 306 19.63 -3.23 33.31
N LEU A 307 19.23 -3.18 32.03
CA LEU A 307 20.09 -3.59 30.92
C LEU A 307 21.43 -2.84 30.91
N ALA A 308 22.51 -3.61 30.80
CA ALA A 308 23.85 -3.08 30.67
C ALA A 308 24.09 -2.57 29.23
N PHE A 309 24.90 -1.52 29.12
CA PHE A 309 25.38 -1.06 27.82
C PHE A 309 26.59 -1.90 27.42
N LEU A 310 26.52 -2.52 26.23
CA LEU A 310 27.58 -3.40 25.73
C LEU A 310 28.74 -2.63 25.07
N GLY A 311 28.44 -1.61 24.28
CA GLY A 311 29.41 -0.98 23.39
C GLY A 311 29.70 -1.84 22.15
N GLY A 312 30.77 -1.52 21.42
CA GLY A 312 31.19 -2.23 20.20
C GLY A 312 30.61 -1.65 18.91
N ASP A 313 30.68 -2.43 17.83
CA ASP A 313 30.18 -2.11 16.50
C ASP A 313 28.64 -2.26 16.40
N THR A 314 28.05 -1.70 15.35
CA THR A 314 26.59 -1.69 15.12
C THR A 314 26.16 -2.85 14.21
N ASN A 315 26.42 -4.10 14.59
CA ASN A 315 26.06 -5.28 13.77
C ASN A 315 24.58 -5.66 13.95
N THR A 316 23.70 -4.81 13.41
CA THR A 316 22.24 -4.97 13.52
C THR A 316 21.72 -6.10 12.65
N GLY A 317 22.32 -6.35 11.49
CA GLY A 317 21.98 -7.47 10.60
C GLY A 317 22.19 -8.82 11.27
N LYS A 318 23.35 -9.02 11.93
CA LYS A 318 23.62 -10.23 12.74
C LYS A 318 22.59 -10.42 13.85
N ALA A 319 22.17 -9.34 14.50
CA ALA A 319 21.14 -9.41 15.53
C ALA A 319 19.76 -9.78 14.99
N ILE A 320 19.39 -9.28 13.82
CA ILE A 320 18.17 -9.69 13.13
C ILE A 320 18.24 -11.17 12.77
N MET A 321 19.33 -11.66 12.17
CA MET A 321 19.51 -13.07 11.81
C MET A 321 19.42 -13.98 13.04
N HIS A 322 20.19 -13.68 14.09
CA HIS A 322 20.16 -14.43 15.36
C HIS A 322 18.75 -14.49 15.96
N THR A 323 18.03 -13.36 15.93
CA THR A 323 16.66 -13.29 16.45
C THR A 323 15.70 -14.11 15.59
N ALA A 324 15.85 -14.05 14.26
CA ALA A 324 15.00 -14.81 13.35
C ALA A 324 15.18 -16.33 13.49
N GLU A 325 16.42 -16.79 13.66
CA GLU A 325 16.76 -18.20 13.72
C GLU A 325 16.47 -18.84 15.08
N THR A 326 16.75 -18.12 16.18
CA THR A 326 16.78 -18.72 17.51
C THR A 326 15.66 -18.27 18.43
N PHE A 327 15.15 -17.04 18.27
CA PHE A 327 14.35 -16.41 19.32
C PHE A 327 12.90 -16.87 19.35
N PHE A 328 12.28 -17.06 18.18
CA PHE A 328 10.85 -17.39 18.05
C PHE A 328 10.55 -18.90 18.06
N THR A 329 11.48 -19.72 18.54
CA THR A 329 11.26 -21.16 18.68
C THR A 329 10.30 -21.46 19.82
N GLN A 330 9.65 -22.62 19.79
CA GLN A 330 8.73 -23.03 20.87
C GLN A 330 9.44 -23.17 22.22
N ASP A 331 10.66 -23.69 22.21
CA ASP A 331 11.49 -23.83 23.42
C ASP A 331 11.81 -22.47 24.06
N ASN A 332 11.87 -21.41 23.24
CA ASN A 332 12.12 -20.03 23.69
C ASN A 332 10.84 -19.23 23.92
N GLY A 333 9.68 -19.89 23.95
CA GLY A 333 8.40 -19.28 24.31
C GLY A 333 7.58 -18.74 23.13
N GLY A 334 7.98 -19.05 21.89
CA GLY A 334 7.20 -18.76 20.69
C GLY A 334 5.91 -19.58 20.65
N ARG A 335 4.77 -18.91 20.45
CA ARG A 335 3.44 -19.50 20.43
C ARG A 335 2.99 -19.78 19.00
N ARG A 336 2.50 -20.99 18.76
CA ARG A 336 1.85 -21.36 17.49
C ARG A 336 0.61 -20.50 17.24
N GLY A 337 0.38 -20.14 15.98
CA GLY A 337 -0.79 -19.35 15.56
C GLY A 337 -0.79 -17.88 15.99
N HIS A 338 0.29 -17.40 16.63
CA HIS A 338 0.45 -16.00 17.02
C HIS A 338 1.40 -15.28 16.05
N PRO A 339 1.11 -14.03 15.65
CA PRO A 339 2.03 -13.26 14.84
C PRO A 339 3.38 -13.07 15.54
N ARG A 340 4.47 -13.25 14.79
CA ARG A 340 5.83 -12.97 15.24
C ARG A 340 6.22 -11.59 14.74
N VAL A 341 6.64 -10.72 15.65
CA VAL A 341 6.98 -9.33 15.36
C VAL A 341 8.36 -9.02 15.91
N MET A 342 9.24 -8.50 15.07
CA MET A 342 10.56 -8.03 15.46
C MET A 342 10.60 -6.52 15.37
N VAL A 343 10.74 -5.82 16.50
CA VAL A 343 10.89 -4.35 16.53
C VAL A 343 12.36 -4.02 16.62
N VAL A 344 12.95 -3.55 15.54
CA VAL A 344 14.37 -3.21 15.44
C VAL A 344 14.54 -1.71 15.65
N LEU A 345 15.20 -1.33 16.73
CA LEU A 345 15.52 0.05 17.07
C LEU A 345 16.92 0.39 16.59
N ILE A 346 17.01 1.29 15.62
CA ILE A 346 18.27 1.67 14.98
C ILE A 346 18.59 3.14 15.34
N ASP A 347 19.78 3.41 15.88
CA ASP A 347 20.32 4.76 16.08
C ASP A 347 21.40 5.04 15.03
N GLY A 348 20.96 5.37 13.82
CA GLY A 348 21.88 5.60 12.71
C GLY A 348 22.16 4.32 11.93
N TRP A 349 23.41 4.13 11.53
CA TRP A 349 23.75 3.29 10.37
C TRP A 349 24.25 1.90 10.79
N PRO A 350 23.68 0.80 10.25
CA PRO A 350 24.20 -0.54 10.49
C PRO A 350 25.63 -0.65 9.94
N SER A 351 26.47 -1.41 10.65
CA SER A 351 27.83 -1.73 10.20
C SER A 351 27.88 -2.98 9.29
N ASP A 352 26.73 -3.63 9.10
CA ASP A 352 26.54 -4.88 8.36
C ASP A 352 25.30 -4.84 7.44
N ASP A 353 25.13 -5.89 6.61
CA ASP A 353 24.06 -6.00 5.63
C ASP A 353 22.70 -6.32 6.30
N LEU A 354 21.80 -5.32 6.29
CA LEU A 354 20.42 -5.48 6.76
C LEU A 354 19.51 -6.16 5.75
N GLU A 355 19.84 -6.12 4.46
CA GLU A 355 18.96 -6.59 3.39
C GLU A 355 18.78 -8.10 3.48
N GLN A 356 19.91 -8.83 3.54
CA GLN A 356 19.91 -10.28 3.69
C GLN A 356 19.24 -10.72 5.01
N ALA A 357 19.51 -10.01 6.11
CA ALA A 357 18.94 -10.32 7.41
C ALA A 357 17.42 -10.12 7.44
N ALA A 358 16.93 -9.03 6.83
CA ALA A 358 15.50 -8.75 6.72
C ALA A 358 14.80 -9.77 5.80
N MET A 359 15.42 -10.18 4.70
CA MET A 359 14.92 -11.26 3.84
C MET A 359 14.77 -12.56 4.64
N LEU A 360 15.79 -12.99 5.38
CA LEU A 360 15.74 -14.21 6.21
C LEU A 360 14.61 -14.13 7.25
N ALA A 361 14.48 -13.01 7.96
CA ALA A 361 13.44 -12.83 8.96
C ALA A 361 12.03 -12.93 8.34
N ARG A 362 11.82 -12.34 7.17
CA ARG A 362 10.56 -12.41 6.44
C ARG A 362 10.26 -13.81 5.92
N GLU A 363 11.25 -14.47 5.32
CA GLU A 363 11.11 -15.86 4.88
C GLU A 363 10.81 -16.80 6.05
N SER A 364 11.28 -16.44 7.25
CA SER A 364 10.97 -17.13 8.50
C SER A 364 9.58 -16.80 9.04
N GLY A 365 8.82 -15.90 8.40
CA GLY A 365 7.46 -15.50 8.76
C GLY A 365 7.37 -14.50 9.91
N ILE A 366 8.37 -13.62 10.03
CA ILE A 366 8.46 -12.58 11.07
C ILE A 366 8.19 -11.21 10.45
N ASN A 367 7.30 -10.44 11.09
CA ASN A 367 7.03 -9.04 10.74
C ASN A 367 8.11 -8.15 11.34
N VAL A 368 9.00 -7.61 10.51
CA VAL A 368 10.08 -6.74 10.98
C VAL A 368 9.61 -5.28 10.95
N PHE A 369 9.65 -4.59 12.09
CA PHE A 369 9.40 -3.16 12.21
C PHE A 369 10.72 -2.43 12.40
N MET A 370 11.08 -1.61 11.43
CA MET A 370 12.25 -0.74 11.52
C MET A 370 11.88 0.58 12.17
N VAL A 371 12.41 0.82 13.37
CA VAL A 371 12.19 2.05 14.13
C VAL A 371 13.50 2.84 14.19
N SER A 372 13.63 3.82 13.30
CA SER A 372 14.79 4.71 13.24
C SER A 372 14.58 5.94 14.12
N VAL A 373 15.56 6.30 14.95
CA VAL A 373 15.47 7.44 15.86
C VAL A 373 16.53 8.49 15.52
N ALA A 374 16.08 9.70 15.22
CA ALA A 374 16.89 10.85 14.79
C ALA A 374 17.69 10.62 13.50
N LYS A 375 18.16 11.72 12.89
CA LYS A 375 19.13 11.65 11.79
C LYS A 375 20.54 11.66 12.37
N PRO A 376 21.50 10.97 11.72
CA PRO A 376 22.89 10.98 12.15
C PRO A 376 23.46 12.39 12.03
N ALA A 377 24.29 12.76 13.00
CA ALA A 377 24.96 14.04 12.98
C ALA A 377 25.96 14.08 11.80
N PRO A 378 26.24 15.25 11.19
CA PRO A 378 27.20 15.39 10.10
C PRO A 378 28.56 14.74 10.38
N GLU A 379 28.96 14.72 11.63
CA GLU A 379 30.22 14.15 12.13
C GLU A 379 30.22 12.62 12.17
N GLU A 380 29.02 12.00 12.24
CA GLU A 380 28.82 10.55 12.31
C GLU A 380 28.76 9.91 10.90
N LEU A 381 28.64 10.71 9.83
CA LEU A 381 28.62 10.22 8.43
C LEU A 381 29.92 9.52 8.00
N GLY A 382 31.05 9.87 8.60
CA GLY A 382 32.35 9.28 8.25
C GLY A 382 32.52 7.83 8.69
N MET A 383 31.67 7.36 9.62
CA MET A 383 31.74 6.03 10.23
C MET A 383 30.80 5.01 9.55
N VAL A 384 30.14 5.41 8.46
CA VAL A 384 29.20 4.55 7.72
C VAL A 384 29.95 3.65 6.75
N GLN A 385 29.87 2.34 6.97
CA GLN A 385 30.46 1.31 6.09
C GLN A 385 29.69 1.22 4.77
N ASP A 386 28.36 1.14 4.81
CA ASP A 386 27.51 1.21 3.63
C ASP A 386 27.31 2.68 3.20
N LYS A 387 28.29 3.23 2.48
CA LYS A 387 28.21 4.59 1.91
C LYS A 387 27.11 4.73 0.87
N ASP A 388 26.64 3.63 0.29
CA ASP A 388 25.51 3.66 -0.61
C ASP A 388 24.21 3.81 0.17
N PHE A 389 24.12 3.44 1.45
CA PHE A 389 22.99 3.81 2.32
C PHE A 389 22.79 5.35 2.42
N MET A 390 23.87 6.14 2.38
CA MET A 390 23.80 7.62 2.37
C MET A 390 23.30 8.20 1.05
N LYS A 391 23.67 7.59 -0.09
CA LYS A 391 23.10 7.94 -1.42
C LYS A 391 21.68 7.41 -1.55
N LYS A 392 21.38 6.36 -0.79
CA LYS A 392 20.10 5.71 -0.59
C LYS A 392 19.31 6.26 0.61
N VAL A 393 19.45 7.55 0.91
CA VAL A 393 18.43 8.30 1.67
C VAL A 393 18.42 9.70 1.06
N PRO A 394 17.50 10.07 0.13
CA PRO A 394 17.67 11.28 -0.61
C PRO A 394 16.88 12.38 0.11
N THR A 395 17.58 13.44 0.44
CA THR A 395 17.10 14.77 0.04
C THR A 395 16.66 14.70 -1.43
N SER A 396 15.35 14.77 -1.67
CA SER A 396 14.67 14.78 -2.99
C SER A 396 14.58 13.45 -3.75
N LEU A 397 13.32 13.01 -3.94
CA LEU A 397 12.81 12.21 -5.06
C LEU A 397 13.88 11.62 -5.99
N LEU A 398 14.30 10.39 -5.73
CA LEU A 398 14.14 9.22 -6.61
C LEU A 398 15.03 8.11 -6.04
N TRP A 399 14.39 7.01 -5.65
CA TRP A 399 14.96 5.82 -5.01
C TRP A 399 15.49 6.09 -3.61
N THR A 400 14.96 5.33 -2.65
CA THR A 400 15.59 4.86 -1.39
C THR A 400 14.83 5.05 -0.09
N GLU A 401 13.52 5.10 -0.26
CA GLU A 401 12.64 4.28 0.56
C GLU A 401 12.63 2.82 0.08
N GLU A 402 12.80 2.57 -1.23
CA GLU A 402 12.56 1.26 -1.85
C GLU A 402 13.50 0.14 -1.44
N ALA A 403 14.80 0.34 -1.19
CA ALA A 403 15.69 -0.79 -0.83
C ALA A 403 15.35 -1.36 0.57
N VAL A 404 15.16 -0.50 1.57
CA VAL A 404 14.76 -0.92 2.93
C VAL A 404 13.29 -1.35 2.96
N LEU A 405 12.39 -0.67 2.22
CA LEU A 405 11.00 -1.12 2.09
C LEU A 405 10.92 -2.48 1.38
N THR A 406 11.68 -2.73 0.32
CA THR A 406 11.66 -4.04 -0.38
C THR A 406 12.24 -5.14 0.50
N ALA A 407 13.22 -4.82 1.35
CA ALA A 407 13.83 -5.75 2.29
C ALA A 407 12.89 -6.14 3.45
N VAL A 408 12.08 -5.21 3.96
CA VAL A 408 11.27 -5.39 5.18
C VAL A 408 9.81 -5.72 4.88
N CYS A 409 9.21 -5.06 3.88
CA CYS A 409 7.98 -5.46 3.21
C CYS A 409 7.49 -4.44 2.19
N ARG A 410 6.99 -4.93 1.04
CA ARG A 410 6.53 -4.10 -0.08
C ARG A 410 5.14 -3.48 0.20
N ASP A 411 5.03 -2.60 1.19
CA ASP A 411 3.91 -1.67 1.32
C ASP A 411 4.30 -0.33 1.99
N ASN A 412 3.81 0.77 1.39
CA ASN A 412 3.40 2.09 1.92
C ASN A 412 4.01 2.68 3.22
N GLY A 413 5.20 2.27 3.65
CA GLY A 413 5.84 2.71 4.88
C GLY A 413 5.20 2.16 6.16
N PHE A 414 4.42 1.06 6.11
CA PHE A 414 3.75 0.48 7.29
C PHE A 414 4.73 -0.10 8.32
N PHE A 415 5.79 -0.74 7.85
CA PHE A 415 6.77 -1.38 8.74
C PHE A 415 7.92 -0.46 9.16
N THR A 416 7.94 0.76 8.64
CA THR A 416 8.97 1.75 8.95
C THR A 416 8.39 2.86 9.82
N TYR A 417 9.06 3.17 10.92
CA TYR A 417 8.62 4.22 11.85
C TYR A 417 9.78 5.16 12.19
N LEU A 418 9.68 6.41 11.72
CA LEU A 418 10.69 7.44 11.97
C LEU A 418 10.33 8.27 13.22
N ILE A 419 11.22 8.27 14.20
CA ILE A 419 11.18 9.17 15.35
C ILE A 419 12.15 10.32 15.07
N SER A 420 11.64 11.55 15.01
CA SER A 420 12.48 12.71 14.66
C SER A 420 13.50 13.11 15.72
N SER A 421 13.27 12.73 17.00
CA SER A 421 14.16 13.09 18.10
C SER A 421 14.10 12.09 19.24
N TRP A 422 15.27 11.80 19.81
CA TRP A 422 15.42 11.06 21.06
C TRP A 422 14.59 11.63 22.23
N PHE A 423 14.37 12.95 22.25
CA PHE A 423 13.59 13.63 23.29
C PHE A 423 12.07 13.55 23.07
N SER A 424 11.61 13.22 21.85
CA SER A 424 10.19 13.08 21.52
C SER A 424 9.70 11.63 21.49
N THR A 425 10.57 10.64 21.72
CA THR A 425 10.28 9.19 21.73
C THR A 425 8.98 8.83 22.48
N THR A 426 8.71 9.48 23.61
CA THR A 426 7.51 9.23 24.41
C THR A 426 6.20 9.53 23.64
N LYS A 427 6.19 10.52 22.73
CA LYS A 427 5.03 10.85 21.90
C LYS A 427 4.69 9.75 20.89
N HIS A 428 5.67 8.91 20.56
CA HIS A 428 5.56 7.86 19.55
C HIS A 428 5.14 6.50 20.12
N VAL A 429 5.14 6.34 21.44
CA VAL A 429 4.76 5.06 22.09
C VAL A 429 3.34 4.64 21.71
N LYS A 430 2.38 5.56 21.78
CA LYS A 430 0.97 5.28 21.44
C LYS A 430 0.75 4.90 19.98
N PRO A 431 1.16 5.72 18.99
CA PRO A 431 0.97 5.36 17.59
C PRO A 431 1.73 4.09 17.21
N LEU A 432 2.94 3.86 17.74
CA LEU A 432 3.67 2.62 17.48
C LEU A 432 2.94 1.39 18.07
N THR A 433 2.43 1.49 19.30
CA THR A 433 1.64 0.39 19.92
C THR A 433 0.39 0.07 19.10
N GLN A 434 -0.31 1.09 18.62
CA GLN A 434 -1.49 0.92 17.77
C GLN A 434 -1.14 0.22 16.46
N ARG A 435 0.02 0.54 15.87
CA ARG A 435 0.51 -0.08 14.65
C ARG A 435 0.91 -1.53 14.85
N LEU A 436 1.66 -1.82 15.93
CA LEU A 436 2.08 -3.17 16.28
C LEU A 436 0.86 -4.07 16.55
N CYS A 437 -0.16 -3.56 17.25
CA CYS A 437 -1.38 -4.29 17.57
C CYS A 437 -2.43 -4.31 16.42
N SER A 438 -2.09 -3.80 15.22
CA SER A 438 -2.99 -3.84 14.06
C SER A 438 -2.79 -5.15 13.30
N LEU A 439 -3.45 -6.22 13.75
CA LEU A 439 -3.32 -7.56 13.15
C LEU A 439 -3.58 -7.56 11.64
N ASP A 440 -4.56 -6.80 11.16
CA ASP A 440 -4.89 -6.65 9.73
C ASP A 440 -3.80 -5.95 8.93
N GLY A 441 -2.87 -5.26 9.59
CA GLY A 441 -1.71 -4.60 8.96
C GLY A 441 -0.42 -5.41 9.03
N LEU A 442 -0.40 -6.54 9.76
CA LEU A 442 0.77 -7.43 9.90
C LEU A 442 0.86 -8.46 8.75
N LEU A 443 0.41 -8.09 7.55
CA LEU A 443 0.28 -8.95 6.35
C LEU A 443 1.63 -9.29 5.69
N CYS A 444 2.73 -9.25 6.45
CA CYS A 444 4.09 -9.45 5.98
C CYS A 444 4.76 -10.71 6.52
N SER A 445 4.23 -11.29 7.59
CA SER A 445 4.53 -12.67 7.96
C SER A 445 3.98 -13.61 6.90
N LYS A 446 4.69 -14.70 6.60
CA LYS A 446 4.13 -15.89 5.94
C LYS A 446 2.92 -16.39 6.74
N THR A 447 1.75 -15.95 6.34
CA THR A 447 0.45 -16.47 6.76
C THR A 447 -0.10 -17.32 5.64
N CYS A 448 -1.15 -18.08 5.91
CA CYS A 448 -1.87 -18.77 4.84
C CYS A 448 -2.29 -17.81 3.71
N TYR A 449 -2.70 -16.58 4.05
CA TYR A 449 -3.31 -15.67 3.09
C TYR A 449 -2.32 -15.10 2.06
N ASN A 450 -1.02 -15.14 2.34
CA ASN A 450 0.04 -14.54 1.53
C ASN A 450 1.26 -15.47 1.32
N SER A 451 1.14 -16.79 1.54
CA SER A 451 2.26 -17.73 1.41
C SER A 451 1.85 -19.06 0.78
N VAL A 452 0.88 -19.01 -0.12
CA VAL A 452 0.36 -20.19 -0.81
C VAL A 452 0.35 -20.00 -2.32
N ASN A 453 0.64 -21.08 -3.04
CA ASN A 453 0.48 -21.19 -4.48
C ASN A 453 -0.83 -21.97 -4.72
N ILE A 454 -1.85 -21.31 -5.27
CA ILE A 454 -3.17 -21.90 -5.52
C ILE A 454 -3.35 -22.10 -7.01
N GLY A 455 -3.46 -23.35 -7.44
CA GLY A 455 -3.86 -23.72 -8.79
C GLY A 455 -5.34 -24.02 -8.83
N PHE A 456 -6.04 -23.42 -9.79
CA PHE A 456 -7.42 -23.76 -10.12
C PHE A 456 -7.43 -24.69 -11.33
N LEU A 457 -8.03 -25.86 -11.16
CA LEU A 457 -8.30 -26.79 -12.25
C LEU A 457 -9.80 -26.81 -12.55
N ILE A 458 -10.16 -26.27 -13.71
CA ILE A 458 -11.52 -25.81 -14.04
C ILE A 458 -12.09 -26.70 -15.14
N ASP A 459 -13.18 -27.40 -14.83
CA ASP A 459 -13.93 -28.18 -15.80
C ASP A 459 -14.68 -27.27 -16.78
N GLY A 460 -14.27 -27.32 -18.04
CA GLY A 460 -14.88 -26.60 -19.15
C GLY A 460 -15.75 -27.49 -20.05
N SER A 461 -16.17 -28.65 -19.55
CA SER A 461 -16.91 -29.66 -20.33
C SER A 461 -18.33 -29.22 -20.69
N SER A 462 -18.91 -29.94 -21.65
CA SER A 462 -20.26 -29.70 -22.17
C SER A 462 -21.36 -29.88 -21.13
N SER A 463 -21.16 -30.68 -20.08
CA SER A 463 -22.13 -30.87 -19.00
C SER A 463 -22.29 -29.62 -18.13
N VAL A 464 -21.21 -28.87 -17.92
CA VAL A 464 -21.24 -27.61 -17.18
C VAL A 464 -22.10 -26.59 -17.93
N GLY A 465 -21.78 -26.35 -19.21
CA GLY A 465 -22.43 -25.33 -20.03
C GLY A 465 -21.98 -23.90 -19.70
N GLU A 466 -22.07 -23.00 -20.67
CA GLU A 466 -21.48 -21.65 -20.59
C GLU A 466 -22.01 -20.81 -19.42
N GLY A 467 -23.32 -20.87 -19.14
CA GLY A 467 -23.95 -20.12 -18.04
C GLY A 467 -23.42 -20.54 -16.66
N ASN A 468 -23.33 -21.84 -16.41
CA ASN A 468 -22.79 -22.36 -15.14
C ASN A 468 -21.28 -22.17 -15.05
N PHE A 469 -20.56 -22.24 -16.18
CA PHE A 469 -19.13 -21.97 -16.22
C PHE A 469 -18.80 -20.57 -15.69
N ARG A 470 -19.63 -19.55 -15.98
CA ARG A 470 -19.50 -18.21 -15.39
C ARG A 470 -19.67 -18.21 -13.87
N LEU A 471 -20.57 -19.03 -13.32
CA LEU A 471 -20.73 -19.18 -11.87
C LEU A 471 -19.51 -19.84 -11.22
N VAL A 472 -18.92 -20.84 -11.89
CA VAL A 472 -17.65 -21.44 -11.45
C VAL A 472 -16.53 -20.40 -11.41
N LEU A 473 -16.38 -19.59 -12.47
CA LEU A 473 -15.37 -18.53 -12.49
C LEU A 473 -15.58 -17.48 -11.38
N GLU A 474 -16.83 -17.11 -11.08
CA GLU A 474 -17.11 -16.17 -9.99
C GLU A 474 -16.86 -16.78 -8.61
N PHE A 475 -17.15 -18.06 -8.42
CA PHE A 475 -16.79 -18.82 -7.23
C PHE A 475 -15.26 -18.84 -7.01
N LEU A 476 -14.49 -19.18 -8.04
CA LEU A 476 -13.02 -19.18 -7.97
C LEU A 476 -12.46 -17.77 -7.74
N ALA A 477 -13.06 -16.75 -8.35
CA ALA A 477 -12.74 -15.36 -8.08
C ALA A 477 -13.04 -14.96 -6.62
N GLY A 478 -14.05 -15.55 -5.99
CA GLY A 478 -14.34 -15.38 -4.55
C GLY A 478 -13.24 -15.95 -3.66
N ILE A 479 -12.73 -17.14 -4.01
CA ILE A 479 -11.56 -17.74 -3.32
C ILE A 479 -10.34 -16.85 -3.52
N ALA A 480 -10.00 -16.50 -4.77
CA ALA A 480 -8.85 -15.66 -5.09
C ALA A 480 -8.85 -14.32 -4.34
N ARG A 481 -10.01 -13.66 -4.21
CA ARG A 481 -10.17 -12.41 -3.45
C ARG A 481 -9.82 -12.54 -1.96
N SER A 482 -9.97 -13.73 -1.40
CA SER A 482 -9.69 -14.00 0.02
C SER A 482 -8.19 -14.11 0.32
N PHE A 483 -7.34 -14.23 -0.70
CA PHE A 483 -5.89 -14.29 -0.57
C PHE A 483 -5.23 -12.99 -1.04
N ASP A 484 -4.05 -12.69 -0.51
CA ASP A 484 -3.24 -11.54 -0.87
C ASP A 484 -2.27 -11.90 -1.98
N ILE A 485 -2.76 -11.78 -3.21
CA ILE A 485 -2.04 -12.13 -4.43
C ILE A 485 -0.97 -11.08 -4.72
N SER A 486 0.30 -11.50 -4.75
CA SER A 486 1.43 -10.66 -5.13
C SER A 486 2.65 -11.46 -5.58
N ASP A 487 3.69 -10.78 -6.07
CA ASP A 487 4.98 -11.39 -6.44
C ASP A 487 5.69 -12.05 -5.24
N VAL A 488 5.54 -11.48 -4.05
CA VAL A 488 6.12 -11.97 -2.78
C VAL A 488 5.10 -12.70 -1.89
N GLY A 489 3.82 -12.65 -2.24
CA GLY A 489 2.69 -13.15 -1.46
C GLY A 489 2.12 -14.46 -2.00
N SER A 490 0.79 -14.58 -1.99
CA SER A 490 0.12 -15.72 -2.61
C SER A 490 0.15 -15.62 -4.13
N ARG A 491 0.16 -16.76 -4.80
CA ARG A 491 0.18 -16.84 -6.26
C ARG A 491 -1.00 -17.67 -6.72
N ILE A 492 -1.66 -17.23 -7.78
CA ILE A 492 -2.77 -17.97 -8.37
C ILE A 492 -2.52 -18.27 -9.84
N GLY A 493 -3.03 -19.41 -10.29
CA GLY A 493 -2.92 -19.84 -11.66
C GLY A 493 -4.11 -20.71 -12.03
N ALA A 494 -4.43 -20.79 -13.31
CA ALA A 494 -5.61 -21.50 -13.78
C ALA A 494 -5.29 -22.40 -14.97
N VAL A 495 -5.84 -23.62 -14.91
CA VAL A 495 -5.87 -24.58 -16.00
C VAL A 495 -7.33 -24.91 -16.25
N GLN A 496 -7.77 -24.78 -17.49
CA GLN A 496 -9.06 -25.28 -17.93
C GLN A 496 -8.88 -26.63 -18.64
N PHE A 497 -9.83 -27.54 -18.48
CA PHE A 497 -9.77 -28.84 -19.15
C PHE A 497 -11.10 -29.30 -19.72
N THR A 498 -11.01 -30.08 -20.80
CA THR A 498 -12.07 -30.91 -21.34
C THR A 498 -11.51 -32.32 -21.66
N TYR A 499 -11.46 -32.71 -22.93
CA TYR A 499 -10.54 -33.76 -23.42
C TYR A 499 -9.10 -33.23 -23.50
N ASP A 500 -8.96 -31.93 -23.82
CA ASP A 500 -7.68 -31.23 -23.90
C ASP A 500 -7.49 -30.33 -22.68
N GLN A 501 -6.24 -30.02 -22.34
CA GLN A 501 -5.88 -29.14 -21.23
C GLN A 501 -5.30 -27.84 -21.75
N ARG A 502 -5.72 -26.72 -21.17
CA ARG A 502 -5.23 -25.38 -21.50
C ARG A 502 -4.75 -24.68 -20.24
N LEU A 503 -3.50 -24.24 -20.25
CA LEU A 503 -3.02 -23.29 -19.26
C LEU A 503 -3.59 -21.91 -19.60
N GLU A 504 -4.49 -21.39 -18.77
CA GLU A 504 -5.10 -20.08 -18.98
C GLU A 504 -4.14 -18.97 -18.55
N PHE A 505 -3.51 -19.13 -17.40
CA PHE A 505 -2.39 -18.30 -16.95
C PHE A 505 -1.57 -19.01 -15.87
N SER A 506 -0.27 -18.70 -15.80
CA SER A 506 0.66 -19.33 -14.84
C SER A 506 0.63 -18.68 -13.45
N LEU A 507 1.17 -19.37 -12.44
CA LEU A 507 1.33 -18.85 -11.06
C LEU A 507 2.14 -17.53 -10.98
N SER A 508 2.94 -17.21 -11.99
CA SER A 508 3.80 -16.03 -12.02
C SER A 508 3.29 -14.91 -12.93
N GLU A 509 2.17 -15.13 -13.62
CA GLU A 509 1.70 -14.21 -14.67
C GLU A 509 1.02 -12.96 -14.12
N HIS A 510 0.31 -13.10 -13.01
CA HIS A 510 -0.41 -12.01 -12.36
C HIS A 510 0.09 -11.85 -10.92
N SER A 511 0.75 -10.73 -10.66
CA SER A 511 1.29 -10.35 -9.34
C SER A 511 0.44 -9.27 -8.65
N ASP A 512 -0.79 -9.08 -9.09
CA ASP A 512 -1.77 -8.19 -8.48
C ASP A 512 -3.08 -8.97 -8.24
N LYS A 513 -3.87 -8.53 -7.26
CA LYS A 513 -5.13 -9.20 -6.93
C LYS A 513 -6.18 -8.93 -8.01
N GLU A 514 -6.29 -7.69 -8.43
CA GLU A 514 -7.33 -7.21 -9.34
C GLU A 514 -7.18 -7.78 -10.76
N ALA A 515 -5.96 -7.83 -11.33
CA ALA A 515 -5.78 -8.41 -12.66
C ALA A 515 -5.85 -9.93 -12.62
N ALA A 516 -5.40 -10.60 -11.56
CA ALA A 516 -5.55 -12.05 -11.44
C ALA A 516 -7.04 -12.46 -11.33
N VAL A 517 -7.84 -11.75 -10.53
CA VAL A 517 -9.31 -11.93 -10.46
C VAL A 517 -9.97 -11.61 -11.80
N SER A 518 -9.51 -10.55 -12.48
CA SER A 518 -10.04 -10.19 -13.80
C SER A 518 -9.67 -11.20 -14.88
N ALA A 519 -8.49 -11.80 -14.81
CA ALA A 519 -8.03 -12.86 -15.72
C ALA A 519 -8.90 -14.12 -15.58
N LEU A 520 -9.18 -14.55 -14.34
CA LEU A 520 -10.13 -15.64 -14.07
C LEU A 520 -11.48 -15.40 -14.74
N ARG A 521 -12.05 -14.20 -14.58
CA ARG A 521 -13.36 -13.86 -15.16
C ARG A 521 -13.37 -13.81 -16.69
N ARG A 522 -12.21 -13.67 -17.34
CA ARG A 522 -12.08 -13.60 -18.80
C ARG A 522 -11.80 -14.96 -19.46
N ILE A 523 -11.64 -16.03 -18.67
CA ILE A 523 -11.46 -17.37 -19.22
C ILE A 523 -12.67 -17.74 -20.10
N HIS A 524 -12.39 -18.20 -21.31
CA HIS A 524 -13.41 -18.58 -22.29
C HIS A 524 -13.77 -20.05 -22.14
N TYR A 525 -15.06 -20.35 -22.18
CA TYR A 525 -15.58 -21.70 -22.10
C TYR A 525 -15.14 -22.56 -23.32
N MET A 526 -14.61 -23.77 -23.07
CA MET A 526 -14.09 -24.66 -24.11
C MET A 526 -15.14 -25.59 -24.73
N SER A 527 -16.03 -26.19 -23.92
CA SER A 527 -16.94 -27.29 -24.30
C SER A 527 -16.20 -28.56 -24.76
N GLY A 528 -16.63 -29.74 -24.28
CA GLY A 528 -16.02 -31.02 -24.59
C GLY A 528 -16.33 -32.09 -23.54
N GLY A 529 -15.55 -33.18 -23.49
CA GLY A 529 -15.65 -34.18 -22.43
C GLY A 529 -14.87 -33.81 -21.18
N THR A 530 -14.71 -34.76 -20.26
CA THR A 530 -14.16 -34.55 -18.92
C THR A 530 -13.02 -35.53 -18.64
N ALA A 531 -11.77 -35.13 -18.92
CA ALA A 531 -10.56 -35.93 -18.67
C ALA A 531 -9.78 -35.39 -17.47
N THR A 532 -10.34 -35.55 -16.28
CA THR A 532 -9.83 -34.98 -15.02
C THR A 532 -8.48 -35.58 -14.61
N GLY A 533 -8.23 -36.86 -14.86
CA GLY A 533 -6.97 -37.52 -14.52
C GLY A 533 -5.79 -36.92 -15.28
N GLN A 534 -5.91 -36.82 -16.60
CA GLN A 534 -4.92 -36.12 -17.46
C GLN A 534 -4.78 -34.65 -17.08
N ALA A 535 -5.88 -33.99 -16.70
CA ALA A 535 -5.86 -32.60 -16.30
C ALA A 535 -5.05 -32.36 -15.01
N ILE A 536 -5.17 -33.25 -14.01
CA ILE A 536 -4.34 -33.20 -12.80
C ILE A 536 -2.86 -33.39 -13.14
N LEU A 537 -2.54 -34.35 -14.03
CA LEU A 537 -1.17 -34.59 -14.47
C LEU A 537 -0.59 -33.38 -15.20
N TYR A 538 -1.32 -32.81 -16.15
CA TYR A 538 -0.93 -31.62 -16.90
C TYR A 538 -0.70 -30.43 -15.95
N THR A 539 -1.58 -30.23 -14.98
CA THR A 539 -1.50 -29.14 -14.00
C THR A 539 -0.24 -29.29 -13.15
N THR A 540 0.04 -30.49 -12.68
CA THR A 540 1.24 -30.80 -11.91
C THR A 540 2.51 -30.51 -12.72
N GLN A 541 2.53 -30.87 -14.01
CA GLN A 541 3.70 -30.74 -14.87
C GLN A 541 3.91 -29.34 -15.47
N ASN A 542 2.85 -28.54 -15.61
CA ASN A 542 2.90 -27.24 -16.29
C ASN A 542 2.66 -26.07 -15.34
N LEU A 543 1.64 -26.16 -14.48
CA LEU A 543 1.31 -25.09 -13.54
C LEU A 543 2.25 -25.11 -12.33
N PHE A 544 2.47 -26.28 -11.74
CA PHE A 544 3.32 -26.45 -10.55
C PHE A 544 4.78 -26.80 -10.87
N ARG A 545 5.22 -26.65 -12.13
CA ARG A 545 6.59 -27.02 -12.58
C ARG A 545 7.69 -26.23 -11.88
N ARG A 546 7.45 -24.94 -11.66
CA ARG A 546 8.39 -23.98 -11.05
C ARG A 546 7.62 -23.13 -10.06
N THR A 547 7.40 -23.69 -8.88
CA THR A 547 6.74 -22.97 -7.79
C THR A 547 7.76 -22.12 -7.05
N GLY A 548 7.39 -20.87 -6.75
CA GLY A 548 8.12 -20.05 -5.79
C GLY A 548 8.00 -20.60 -4.36
N PRO A 549 8.60 -19.93 -3.36
CA PRO A 549 8.42 -20.29 -1.97
C PRO A 549 6.93 -20.22 -1.58
N GLY A 550 6.43 -21.24 -0.89
CA GLY A 550 5.02 -21.33 -0.51
C GLY A 550 4.48 -22.75 -0.66
N ARG A 551 3.32 -23.02 -0.07
CA ARG A 551 2.68 -24.34 -0.15
C ARG A 551 1.75 -24.43 -1.35
N ASN A 552 1.75 -25.59 -2.00
CA ASN A 552 0.99 -25.80 -3.22
C ASN A 552 -0.37 -26.42 -2.90
N PHE A 553 -1.43 -25.72 -3.32
CA PHE A 553 -2.81 -26.15 -3.19
C PHE A 553 -3.45 -26.20 -4.57
N LEU A 554 -4.11 -27.32 -4.89
CA LEU A 554 -4.85 -27.50 -6.13
C LEU A 554 -6.34 -27.62 -5.80
N ILE A 555 -7.15 -26.72 -6.36
CA ILE A 555 -8.60 -26.77 -6.25
C ILE A 555 -9.15 -27.28 -7.57
N VAL A 556 -9.73 -28.48 -7.56
CA VAL A 556 -10.36 -29.12 -8.72
C VAL A 556 -11.86 -28.86 -8.64
N VAL A 557 -12.45 -28.27 -9.69
CA VAL A 557 -13.90 -28.07 -9.79
C VAL A 557 -14.43 -28.85 -10.99
N THR A 558 -15.40 -29.73 -10.78
CA THR A 558 -16.03 -30.56 -11.84
C THR A 558 -17.50 -30.85 -11.53
N ASP A 559 -18.31 -31.06 -12.57
CA ASP A 559 -19.74 -31.38 -12.46
C ASP A 559 -20.09 -32.81 -12.88
N GLY A 560 -19.11 -33.59 -13.35
CA GLY A 560 -19.33 -34.86 -14.03
C GLY A 560 -18.32 -35.94 -13.70
N GLN A 561 -18.61 -37.16 -14.17
CA GLN A 561 -17.71 -38.30 -14.07
C GLN A 561 -16.55 -38.16 -15.07
N SER A 562 -15.33 -38.48 -14.63
CA SER A 562 -14.17 -38.48 -15.52
C SER A 562 -14.18 -39.69 -16.46
N TYR A 563 -13.69 -39.52 -17.68
CA TYR A 563 -13.50 -40.62 -18.64
C TYR A 563 -12.22 -41.44 -18.40
N ASP A 564 -11.35 -40.99 -17.49
CA ASP A 564 -10.04 -41.56 -17.20
C ASP A 564 -9.82 -41.78 -15.68
N ASP A 565 -8.73 -42.47 -15.32
CA ASP A 565 -8.39 -42.70 -13.90
C ASP A 565 -7.95 -41.39 -13.23
N VAL A 566 -8.70 -40.99 -12.21
CA VAL A 566 -8.39 -39.79 -11.42
C VAL A 566 -7.49 -40.08 -10.22
N ARG A 567 -7.45 -41.32 -9.74
CA ARG A 567 -6.80 -41.68 -8.48
C ARG A 567 -5.28 -41.67 -8.61
N SER A 568 -4.72 -42.29 -9.64
CA SER A 568 -3.27 -42.38 -9.81
C SER A 568 -2.62 -41.01 -10.04
N PRO A 569 -3.17 -40.13 -10.91
CA PRO A 569 -2.65 -38.77 -11.09
C PRO A 569 -2.75 -37.92 -9.82
N ALA A 570 -3.87 -38.01 -9.08
CA ALA A 570 -4.04 -37.29 -7.82
C ALA A 570 -3.01 -37.72 -6.77
N LEU A 571 -2.78 -39.03 -6.61
CA LEU A 571 -1.76 -39.53 -5.68
C LEU A 571 -0.34 -39.08 -6.09
N ALA A 572 -0.06 -39.03 -7.39
CA ALA A 572 1.23 -38.54 -7.89
C ALA A 572 1.44 -37.05 -7.57
N ALA A 573 0.43 -36.21 -7.73
CA ALA A 573 0.47 -34.80 -7.37
C ALA A 573 0.63 -34.61 -5.85
N GLN A 574 -0.08 -35.40 -5.03
CA GLN A 574 0.05 -35.36 -3.57
C GLN A 574 1.47 -35.71 -3.09
N LYS A 575 2.11 -36.70 -3.72
CA LYS A 575 3.53 -37.05 -3.45
C LYS A 575 4.51 -35.93 -3.78
N GLN A 576 4.14 -34.97 -4.62
CA GLN A 576 4.93 -33.77 -4.91
C GLN A 576 4.64 -32.60 -3.95
N GLY A 577 3.90 -32.85 -2.87
CA GLY A 577 3.56 -31.83 -1.87
C GLY A 577 2.40 -30.92 -2.27
N ILE A 578 1.60 -31.31 -3.25
CA ILE A 578 0.40 -30.57 -3.67
C ILE A 578 -0.80 -31.09 -2.87
N THR A 579 -1.42 -30.22 -2.07
CA THR A 579 -2.66 -30.55 -1.35
C THR A 579 -3.86 -30.30 -2.25
N ILE A 580 -4.68 -31.32 -2.48
CA ILE A 580 -5.81 -31.29 -3.43
C ILE A 580 -7.14 -31.14 -2.69
N PHE A 581 -7.88 -30.09 -3.05
CA PHE A 581 -9.26 -29.85 -2.69
C PHE A 581 -10.16 -30.17 -3.90
N SER A 582 -11.12 -31.08 -3.73
CA SER A 582 -12.06 -31.45 -4.78
C SER A 582 -13.43 -30.81 -4.53
N VAL A 583 -13.96 -30.09 -5.49
CA VAL A 583 -15.29 -29.45 -5.45
C VAL A 583 -16.16 -30.05 -6.54
N GLY A 584 -17.14 -30.85 -6.13
CA GLY A 584 -18.15 -31.39 -7.03
C GLY A 584 -19.39 -30.52 -7.09
N VAL A 585 -20.01 -30.44 -8.26
CA VAL A 585 -21.27 -29.73 -8.46
C VAL A 585 -22.29 -30.64 -9.15
N ALA A 586 -23.58 -30.43 -8.87
CA ALA A 586 -24.70 -31.10 -9.52
C ALA A 586 -24.64 -32.64 -9.38
N TRP A 587 -24.15 -33.34 -10.41
CA TRP A 587 -24.15 -34.80 -10.49
C TRP A 587 -22.75 -35.41 -10.35
N ALA A 588 -21.75 -34.62 -9.93
CA ALA A 588 -20.38 -35.08 -9.75
C ALA A 588 -20.30 -36.30 -8.80
N PRO A 589 -19.67 -37.43 -9.21
CA PRO A 589 -19.58 -38.62 -8.37
C PRO A 589 -18.75 -38.38 -7.11
N LEU A 590 -19.35 -38.53 -5.93
CA LEU A 590 -18.68 -38.24 -4.66
C LEU A 590 -17.44 -39.11 -4.41
N ASP A 591 -17.46 -40.36 -4.89
CA ASP A 591 -16.33 -41.28 -4.74
C ASP A 591 -15.13 -40.87 -5.59
N ASP A 592 -15.35 -40.30 -6.79
CA ASP A 592 -14.28 -39.76 -7.63
C ASP A 592 -13.67 -38.50 -6.98
N LEU A 593 -14.51 -37.62 -6.44
CA LEU A 593 -14.05 -36.44 -5.70
C LEU A 593 -13.17 -36.84 -4.51
N ARG A 594 -13.61 -37.82 -3.71
CA ARG A 594 -12.81 -38.36 -2.60
C ARG A 594 -11.54 -39.04 -3.08
N ALA A 595 -11.57 -39.73 -4.22
CA ALA A 595 -10.38 -40.37 -4.78
C ALA A 595 -9.30 -39.34 -5.16
N MET A 596 -9.71 -38.14 -5.61
CA MET A 596 -8.82 -37.04 -5.98
C MET A 596 -8.30 -36.23 -4.78
N ALA A 597 -9.16 -35.97 -3.81
CA ALA A 597 -8.86 -35.12 -2.65
C ALA A 597 -7.66 -35.63 -1.82
N SER A 598 -6.99 -34.73 -1.11
CA SER A 598 -5.97 -35.11 -0.10
C SER A 598 -6.59 -35.55 1.22
N GLU A 599 -5.79 -36.17 2.09
CA GLU A 599 -6.21 -36.53 3.45
C GLU A 599 -6.25 -35.30 4.38
N PRO A 600 -7.22 -35.19 5.30
CA PRO A 600 -8.37 -36.08 5.47
C PRO A 600 -9.49 -35.79 4.47
N LYS A 601 -10.02 -36.84 3.83
CA LYS A 601 -10.99 -36.75 2.72
C LYS A 601 -12.23 -35.92 3.08
N GLU A 602 -12.72 -36.04 4.30
CA GLU A 602 -13.94 -35.36 4.77
C GLU A 602 -13.82 -33.83 4.77
N SER A 603 -12.60 -33.31 4.83
CA SER A 603 -12.33 -31.87 4.87
C SER A 603 -11.76 -31.29 3.58
N HIS A 604 -11.42 -32.16 2.62
CA HIS A 604 -10.88 -31.79 1.31
C HIS A 604 -11.87 -32.04 0.17
N THR A 605 -12.98 -32.74 0.45
CA THR A 605 -14.06 -32.97 -0.51
C THR A 605 -15.26 -32.10 -0.18
N PHE A 606 -15.64 -31.25 -1.14
CA PHE A 606 -16.78 -30.36 -1.09
C PHE A 606 -17.75 -30.71 -2.19
N PHE A 607 -19.05 -30.55 -1.91
CA PHE A 607 -20.11 -30.86 -2.86
C PHE A 607 -21.23 -29.83 -2.76
N SER A 608 -21.68 -29.33 -3.90
CA SER A 608 -22.87 -28.49 -4.02
C SER A 608 -23.87 -29.13 -4.99
N ARG A 609 -25.17 -29.07 -4.66
CA ARG A 609 -26.23 -29.56 -5.56
C ARG A 609 -26.45 -28.63 -6.75
N GLU A 610 -26.19 -27.34 -6.58
CA GLU A 610 -26.44 -26.30 -7.57
C GLU A 610 -25.21 -25.40 -7.73
N PHE A 611 -24.99 -24.89 -8.94
CA PHE A 611 -23.88 -23.98 -9.23
C PHE A 611 -24.03 -22.62 -8.52
N THR A 612 -25.26 -22.18 -8.28
CA THR A 612 -25.60 -20.94 -7.56
C THR A 612 -25.11 -20.95 -6.11
N SER A 613 -25.14 -22.11 -5.45
CA SER A 613 -24.72 -22.28 -4.05
C SER A 613 -23.20 -22.45 -3.86
N LEU A 614 -22.40 -22.48 -4.94
CA LEU A 614 -20.94 -22.60 -4.85
C LEU A 614 -20.31 -21.50 -3.98
N SER A 615 -20.87 -20.29 -4.02
CA SER A 615 -20.38 -19.16 -3.24
C SER A 615 -20.35 -19.40 -1.72
N GLU A 616 -21.22 -20.27 -1.20
CA GLU A 616 -21.28 -20.64 0.23
C GLU A 616 -20.06 -21.47 0.67
N LEU A 617 -19.37 -22.13 -0.27
CA LEU A 617 -18.21 -22.97 0.00
C LEU A 617 -16.91 -22.17 0.12
N VAL A 618 -16.86 -20.95 -0.40
CA VAL A 618 -15.67 -20.07 -0.36
C VAL A 618 -15.09 -19.95 1.05
N PRO A 619 -15.84 -19.54 2.10
CA PRO A 619 -15.28 -19.41 3.44
C PRO A 619 -14.82 -20.74 4.04
N LEU A 620 -15.42 -21.88 3.63
CA LEU A 620 -15.03 -23.20 4.12
C LEU A 620 -13.71 -23.66 3.48
N LEU A 621 -13.57 -23.48 2.16
CA LEU A 621 -12.34 -23.80 1.43
C LEU A 621 -11.16 -22.96 1.90
N VAL A 622 -11.35 -21.64 2.05
CA VAL A 622 -10.30 -20.75 2.56
C VAL A 622 -9.84 -21.17 3.95
N ARG A 623 -10.78 -21.51 4.85
CA ARG A 623 -10.43 -22.04 6.18
C ARG A 623 -9.69 -23.38 6.10
N GLY A 624 -10.12 -24.28 5.21
CA GLY A 624 -9.46 -25.57 4.98
C GLY A 624 -8.00 -25.39 4.54
N ILE A 625 -7.78 -24.60 3.49
CA ILE A 625 -6.44 -24.24 2.98
C ILE A 625 -5.57 -23.68 4.11
N CYS A 626 -6.12 -22.77 4.93
CA CYS A 626 -5.36 -22.15 6.00
C CYS A 626 -5.09 -23.05 7.20
N ARG A 627 -6.02 -23.95 7.55
CA ARG A 627 -5.76 -24.98 8.54
C ARG A 627 -4.62 -25.89 8.06
N ASP A 628 -4.71 -26.38 6.84
CA ASP A 628 -3.73 -27.34 6.34
C ASP A 628 -2.38 -26.67 6.15
N PHE A 629 -2.34 -25.39 5.77
CA PHE A 629 -1.13 -24.55 5.77
C PHE A 629 -0.43 -24.56 7.14
N THR A 630 -1.18 -24.48 8.24
CA THR A 630 -0.64 -24.45 9.61
C THR A 630 -0.24 -25.81 10.17
N GLU A 631 -0.92 -26.90 9.80
CA GLU A 631 -0.73 -28.22 10.43
C GLU A 631 0.54 -28.96 9.95
N ASN A 632 1.05 -28.64 8.75
CA ASN A 632 2.30 -29.21 8.24
C ASN A 632 3.52 -28.26 8.41
N ASN A 633 3.44 -27.29 9.33
CA ASN A 633 4.55 -26.48 9.85
C ASN A 633 4.80 -26.83 11.32
#